data_AF-H2ZIK2-F1
#
_entry.id   AF-H2ZIK2-F1
#
_cell.length_a   1.000
_cell.length_b   1.000
_cell.length_c   1.000
_cell.angle_alpha   90.00
_cell.angle_beta   90.00
_cell.angle_gamma   90.00
#
_symmetry.space_group_name_H-M   'P 1'
#
loop_
_entity.id
_entity.type
_entity.pdbx_description
1 polymer ?
#
loop_
_entity_poly.entity_id
_entity_poly.type
_entity_poly.pdbx_seq_one_letter_code
_entity_poly.pdbx_strand_id
1 'polypeptide(L)'
;MEARLSLRYSEGKDVTLLYDQLRLFFTKVTCAKPRSSRNSSIEAFVVCENYTPPADYVPNMSNPLMDMNYDLYVNQLEGPNRVIAPFLACGDLSGFDSDRTYKLQLDGAAEYTYHPPTQSPINPPYKHACQLKSESKLAQEEIKAVSSQADLLDQLLKVSLKDCANETPENRDQLLNKQVIEE
;
A
#
# COMPACT_ATOMS: atom_id res chain seq x y z
N MET A 1 18.61 -23.77 1.63
CA MET A 1 18.61 -22.32 1.92
C MET A 1 17.37 -21.76 1.25
N GLU A 2 16.33 -21.40 2.00
CA GLU A 2 15.10 -20.84 1.42
C GLU A 2 15.34 -19.37 1.07
N ALA A 3 15.60 -19.08 -0.20
CA ALA A 3 15.65 -17.71 -0.68
C ALA A 3 14.21 -17.18 -0.84
N ARG A 4 13.92 -16.05 -0.19
CA ARG A 4 12.64 -15.34 -0.28
C ARG A 4 12.91 -13.95 -0.84
N LEU A 5 12.19 -13.57 -1.88
CA LEU A 5 12.27 -12.24 -2.50
C LEU A 5 10.93 -11.53 -2.33
N SER A 6 10.95 -10.30 -1.83
CA SER A 6 9.77 -9.42 -1.78
C SER A 6 10.02 -8.19 -2.65
N LEU A 7 9.13 -7.97 -3.62
CA LEU A 7 9.19 -6.84 -4.53
C LEU A 7 7.91 -6.02 -4.41
N ARG A 8 8.03 -4.70 -4.32
CA ARG A 8 6.90 -3.78 -4.46
C ARG A 8 6.75 -3.46 -5.95
N TYR A 9 5.54 -3.57 -6.48
CA TYR A 9 5.23 -3.22 -7.86
C TYR A 9 3.94 -2.39 -7.92
N SER A 10 3.75 -1.66 -9.02
CA SER A 10 2.50 -0.97 -9.32
C SER A 10 1.57 -1.94 -10.08
N GLU A 11 0.42 -2.28 -9.52
CA GLU A 11 -0.67 -2.96 -10.23
C GLU A 11 -1.04 -2.11 -11.45
N GLY A 12 -0.75 -2.61 -12.63
CA GLY A 12 -0.91 -1.94 -13.92
C GLY A 12 -1.10 -2.95 -15.06
N LYS A 13 -0.96 -2.52 -16.32
CA LYS A 13 -1.21 -3.37 -17.49
C LYS A 13 -0.28 -4.60 -17.62
N ASP A 14 0.94 -4.53 -17.08
CA ASP A 14 1.98 -5.54 -17.35
C ASP A 14 2.30 -6.49 -16.18
N VAL A 15 1.37 -6.66 -15.23
CA VAL A 15 1.58 -7.54 -14.06
C VAL A 15 1.75 -9.00 -14.47
N THR A 16 1.07 -9.43 -15.53
CA THR A 16 1.16 -10.80 -16.06
C THR A 16 2.58 -11.11 -16.56
N LEU A 17 3.20 -10.19 -17.28
CA LEU A 17 4.58 -10.34 -17.79
C LEU A 17 5.57 -10.46 -16.64
N LEU A 18 5.46 -9.58 -15.64
CA LEU A 18 6.29 -9.64 -14.42
C LEU A 18 6.14 -11.00 -13.72
N TYR A 19 4.91 -11.48 -13.60
CA TYR A 19 4.61 -12.74 -12.94
C TYR A 19 5.19 -13.95 -13.70
N ASP A 20 5.07 -13.97 -15.03
CA ASP A 20 5.61 -15.03 -15.88
C ASP A 20 7.15 -15.08 -15.85
N GLN A 21 7.81 -13.92 -15.84
CA GLN A 21 9.27 -13.84 -15.68
C GLN A 21 9.74 -14.38 -14.33
N LEU A 22 9.02 -14.06 -13.24
CA LEU A 22 9.36 -14.54 -11.91
C LEU A 22 9.13 -16.05 -11.77
N ARG A 23 8.12 -16.62 -12.43
CA ARG A 23 7.88 -18.08 -12.45
C ARG A 23 9.03 -18.89 -13.03
N LEU A 24 9.88 -18.30 -13.86
CA LEU A 24 11.06 -18.97 -14.43
C LEU A 24 12.15 -19.23 -13.37
N PHE A 25 12.17 -18.42 -12.31
CA PHE A 25 13.19 -18.47 -11.26
C PHE A 25 12.69 -18.98 -9.92
N PHE A 26 11.38 -19.08 -9.73
CA PHE A 26 10.79 -19.39 -8.43
C PHE A 26 9.63 -20.37 -8.60
N THR A 27 9.63 -21.41 -7.78
CA THR A 27 8.56 -22.43 -7.80
C THR A 27 7.22 -21.87 -7.35
N LYS A 28 7.23 -20.89 -6.43
CA LYS A 28 6.03 -20.27 -5.89
C LYS A 28 6.15 -18.76 -5.91
N VAL A 29 5.24 -18.12 -6.63
CA VAL A 29 5.13 -16.66 -6.77
C VAL A 29 3.74 -16.26 -6.31
N THR A 30 3.67 -15.39 -5.30
CA THR A 30 2.41 -14.94 -4.71
C THR A 30 2.31 -13.42 -4.81
N CYS A 31 1.28 -12.90 -5.46
CA CYS A 31 0.94 -11.49 -5.38
C CYS A 31 0.07 -11.26 -4.16
N ALA A 32 0.42 -10.30 -3.32
CA ALA A 32 -0.32 -9.94 -2.13
C ALA A 32 -0.39 -8.43 -1.95
N LYS A 33 -1.58 -7.94 -1.64
CA LYS A 33 -1.81 -6.59 -1.15
C LYS A 33 -2.05 -6.67 0.36
N PRO A 34 -1.15 -6.16 1.22
CA PRO A 34 -1.31 -6.26 2.65
C PRO A 34 -2.51 -5.43 3.11
N ARG A 35 -3.16 -5.85 4.21
CA ARG A 35 -4.33 -5.15 4.78
C ARG A 35 -4.05 -3.69 5.17
N SER A 36 -2.80 -3.33 5.44
CA SER A 36 -2.39 -1.95 5.69
C SER A 36 -2.33 -1.08 4.43
N SER A 37 -2.37 -1.67 3.23
CA SER A 37 -2.41 -0.93 1.97
C SER A 37 -3.79 -0.35 1.75
N ARG A 38 -3.85 0.87 1.20
CA ARG A 38 -5.12 1.53 0.87
C ARG A 38 -5.77 0.83 -0.33
N ASN A 39 -7.11 0.78 -0.38
CA ASN A 39 -7.81 0.20 -1.53
C ASN A 39 -7.52 0.96 -2.83
N SER A 40 -7.38 2.29 -2.73
CA SER A 40 -6.95 3.19 -3.81
C SER A 40 -5.45 3.20 -4.04
N SER A 41 -4.66 2.44 -3.28
CA SER A 41 -3.24 2.26 -3.59
C SER A 41 -3.11 1.35 -4.79
N ILE A 42 -2.27 1.74 -5.73
CA ILE A 42 -1.90 0.90 -6.88
C ILE A 42 -0.67 0.05 -6.56
N GLU A 43 -0.13 0.14 -5.35
CA GLU A 43 1.03 -0.65 -4.94
C GLU A 43 0.60 -2.01 -4.39
N ALA A 44 1.24 -3.07 -4.89
CA ALA A 44 1.13 -4.42 -4.39
C ALA A 44 2.52 -5.04 -4.21
N PHE A 45 2.55 -6.23 -3.59
CA PHE A 45 3.77 -6.96 -3.34
C PHE A 45 3.75 -8.29 -4.07
N VAL A 46 4.89 -8.68 -4.63
CA VAL A 46 5.13 -10.06 -5.05
C VAL A 46 6.08 -10.70 -4.04
N VAL A 47 5.70 -11.88 -3.56
CA VAL A 47 6.50 -12.75 -2.69
C VAL A 47 6.89 -13.98 -3.51
N CYS A 48 8.18 -14.13 -3.75
CA CYS A 48 8.73 -15.30 -4.41
C CYS A 48 9.42 -16.21 -3.39
N GLU A 49 9.12 -17.49 -3.46
CA GLU A 49 9.67 -18.53 -2.59
C GLU A 49 10.33 -19.62 -3.46
N ASN A 50 11.34 -20.30 -2.90
CA ASN A 50 12.03 -21.42 -3.54
C ASN A 50 12.71 -21.04 -4.86
N TYR A 51 13.72 -20.17 -4.76
CA TYR A 51 14.57 -19.80 -5.90
C TYR A 51 15.21 -21.03 -6.54
N THR A 52 14.83 -21.28 -7.79
CA THR A 52 15.23 -22.41 -8.63
C THR A 52 15.52 -21.85 -10.02
N PRO A 53 16.72 -21.29 -10.25
CA PRO A 53 17.07 -20.74 -11.55
C PRO A 53 17.22 -21.86 -12.59
N PRO A 54 16.99 -21.57 -13.89
CA PRO A 54 17.30 -22.50 -14.97
C PRO A 54 18.77 -22.95 -14.95
N ALA A 55 19.04 -24.16 -15.44
CA ALA A 55 20.39 -24.65 -15.62
C ALA A 55 21.22 -23.68 -16.47
N ASP A 56 22.48 -23.46 -16.07
CA ASP A 56 23.44 -22.55 -16.72
C ASP A 56 23.02 -21.06 -16.73
N TYR A 57 22.08 -20.65 -15.88
CA TYR A 57 21.77 -19.24 -15.68
C TYR A 57 22.92 -18.51 -14.96
N VAL A 58 23.54 -17.57 -15.67
CA VAL A 58 24.55 -16.65 -15.12
C VAL A 58 23.90 -15.28 -14.96
N PRO A 59 23.76 -14.78 -13.71
CA PRO A 59 23.23 -13.44 -13.46
C PRO A 59 24.12 -12.38 -14.15
N ASN A 60 23.51 -11.51 -14.92
CA ASN A 60 24.17 -10.34 -15.51
C ASN A 60 23.53 -9.06 -14.96
N MET A 61 24.33 -7.99 -14.82
CA MET A 61 23.87 -6.68 -14.33
C MET A 61 23.40 -5.76 -15.47
N SER A 62 23.14 -6.36 -16.61
CA SER A 62 22.94 -5.64 -17.84
C SER A 62 21.55 -5.05 -17.85
N ASN A 63 21.48 -3.74 -18.06
CA ASN A 63 20.23 -3.02 -18.11
C ASN A 63 19.88 -2.69 -19.57
N PRO A 64 19.22 -3.60 -20.31
CA PRO A 64 18.91 -3.39 -21.72
C PRO A 64 17.99 -2.16 -21.96
N LEU A 65 17.41 -1.57 -20.91
CA LEU A 65 16.56 -0.39 -21.00
C LEU A 65 17.33 0.93 -21.16
N MET A 66 18.64 0.95 -20.88
CA MET A 66 19.46 2.18 -20.88
C MET A 66 20.44 2.25 -22.04
N ASP A 67 20.59 1.17 -22.82
CA ASP A 67 21.58 1.11 -23.88
C ASP A 67 20.95 1.43 -25.23
N MET A 68 21.47 2.47 -25.90
CA MET A 68 21.04 2.91 -27.26
C MET A 68 21.23 1.83 -28.33
N ASN A 69 21.82 0.69 -27.97
CA ASN A 69 22.23 -0.38 -28.85
C ASN A 69 21.65 -1.73 -28.41
N TYR A 70 20.36 -1.73 -28.06
CA TYR A 70 19.58 -2.89 -27.62
C TYR A 70 19.80 -4.13 -28.49
N ASP A 71 19.80 -3.96 -29.82
CA ASP A 71 19.97 -5.07 -30.76
C ASP A 71 21.33 -5.75 -30.63
N LEU A 72 22.41 -4.99 -30.45
CA LEU A 72 23.75 -5.56 -30.27
C LEU A 72 23.92 -6.27 -28.93
N TYR A 73 23.19 -5.83 -27.89
CA TYR A 73 23.23 -6.43 -26.56
C TYR A 73 22.42 -7.73 -26.48
N VAL A 74 21.20 -7.74 -27.00
CA VAL A 74 20.32 -8.92 -27.00
C VAL A 74 20.93 -10.08 -27.80
N ASN A 75 21.63 -9.78 -28.89
CA ASN A 75 22.31 -10.80 -29.70
C ASN A 75 23.53 -11.44 -29.00
N GLN A 76 24.05 -10.83 -27.94
CA GLN A 76 25.14 -11.40 -27.12
C GLN A 76 24.62 -12.26 -25.97
N LEU A 77 23.32 -12.23 -25.68
CA LEU A 77 22.72 -13.08 -24.65
C LEU A 77 22.57 -14.51 -25.19
N GLU A 78 23.10 -15.47 -24.44
CA GLU A 78 22.99 -16.89 -24.76
C GLU A 78 22.18 -17.63 -23.68
N GLY A 79 21.59 -18.77 -24.08
CA GLY A 79 20.87 -19.67 -23.17
C GLY A 79 19.65 -19.02 -22.50
N PRO A 80 19.40 -19.25 -21.20
CA PRO A 80 18.22 -18.75 -20.51
C PRO A 80 18.14 -17.22 -20.49
N ASN A 81 19.27 -16.51 -20.55
CA ASN A 81 19.32 -15.05 -20.60
C ASN A 81 18.70 -14.46 -21.88
N ARG A 82 18.59 -15.24 -22.97
CA ARG A 82 17.92 -14.82 -24.22
C ARG A 82 16.42 -15.12 -24.23
N VAL A 83 16.01 -16.20 -23.55
CA VAL A 83 14.62 -16.68 -23.51
C VAL A 83 13.81 -15.92 -22.46
N ILE A 84 14.45 -15.56 -21.35
CA ILE A 84 13.87 -14.68 -20.35
C ILE A 84 13.79 -13.31 -21.02
N ALA A 85 12.57 -12.95 -21.41
CA ALA A 85 12.33 -11.71 -22.13
C ALA A 85 13.00 -10.57 -21.36
N PRO A 86 13.99 -9.86 -21.96
CA PRO A 86 14.48 -8.63 -21.36
C PRO A 86 13.24 -7.76 -21.13
N PHE A 87 12.95 -7.46 -19.85
CA PHE A 87 11.72 -6.77 -19.47
C PHE A 87 11.58 -5.49 -20.28
N LEU A 88 10.69 -5.53 -21.27
CA LEU A 88 10.26 -4.39 -22.04
C LEU A 88 8.98 -3.92 -21.35
N ALA A 89 9.02 -2.73 -20.74
CA ALA A 89 7.79 -2.08 -20.34
C ALA A 89 6.99 -1.80 -21.63
N CYS A 90 6.08 -2.70 -21.97
CA CYS A 90 5.30 -2.65 -23.20
C CYS A 90 4.10 -1.74 -22.96
N GLY A 91 4.38 -0.44 -22.87
CA GLY A 91 3.36 0.58 -22.83
C GLY A 91 3.92 1.87 -23.39
N ASP A 92 3.35 2.34 -24.48
CA ASP A 92 3.39 3.77 -24.75
C ASP A 92 2.75 4.48 -23.54
N LEU A 93 3.53 5.30 -22.84
CA LEU A 93 3.10 6.13 -21.72
C LEU A 93 1.95 7.10 -22.10
N SER A 94 1.56 7.16 -23.38
CA SER A 94 0.42 7.92 -23.89
C SER A 94 -0.93 7.30 -23.59
N GLY A 95 -0.99 6.00 -23.23
CA GLY A 95 -2.24 5.31 -22.94
C GLY A 95 -3.00 5.92 -21.75
N PHE A 96 -4.32 5.84 -21.80
CA PHE A 96 -5.16 6.17 -20.64
C PHE A 96 -4.88 5.18 -19.50
N ASP A 97 -4.61 5.73 -18.32
CA ASP A 97 -4.25 5.10 -17.06
C ASP A 97 -5.40 5.34 -16.08
N SER A 98 -5.81 4.32 -15.33
CA SER A 98 -6.90 4.43 -14.37
C SER A 98 -6.60 5.47 -13.27
N ASP A 99 -5.31 5.74 -13.01
CA ASP A 99 -4.85 6.57 -11.90
C ASP A 99 -4.57 8.02 -12.28
N ARG A 100 -4.72 8.37 -13.57
CA ARG A 100 -4.53 9.74 -14.04
C ARG A 100 -5.86 10.40 -14.36
N THR A 101 -5.96 11.68 -14.03
CA THR A 101 -7.10 12.50 -14.45
C THR A 101 -6.86 13.02 -15.86
N TYR A 102 -7.66 12.56 -16.81
CA TYR A 102 -7.60 13.02 -18.19
C TYR A 102 -8.59 14.14 -18.48
N LYS A 103 -8.34 14.84 -19.58
CA LYS A 103 -9.33 15.77 -20.13
C LYS A 103 -10.58 14.97 -20.54
N LEU A 104 -11.73 15.43 -20.09
CA LEU A 104 -13.02 14.77 -20.34
C LEU A 104 -13.40 14.80 -21.82
N GLN A 105 -13.04 15.87 -22.54
CA GLN A 105 -13.16 15.93 -23.99
C GLN A 105 -11.90 15.37 -24.64
N LEU A 106 -12.09 14.36 -25.48
CA LEU A 106 -11.06 13.69 -26.25
C LEU A 106 -11.15 14.16 -27.71
N ASP A 107 -10.00 14.50 -28.30
CA ASP A 107 -9.94 14.92 -29.71
C ASP A 107 -10.39 13.76 -30.62
N GLY A 108 -11.49 13.96 -31.36
CA GLY A 108 -12.06 12.95 -32.26
C GLY A 108 -13.11 12.01 -31.64
N ALA A 109 -13.44 12.17 -30.35
CA ALA A 109 -14.55 11.46 -29.71
C ALA A 109 -15.81 12.34 -29.64
N ALA A 110 -16.96 11.72 -29.33
CA ALA A 110 -18.20 12.45 -29.04
C ALA A 110 -18.05 13.36 -27.81
N GLU A 111 -18.85 14.42 -27.76
CA GLU A 111 -18.85 15.37 -26.64
C GLU A 111 -19.18 14.66 -25.31
N TYR A 112 -18.37 14.92 -24.28
CA TYR A 112 -18.53 14.33 -22.97
C TYR A 112 -19.87 14.73 -22.33
N THR A 113 -20.67 13.74 -21.93
CA THR A 113 -21.92 13.94 -21.19
C THR A 113 -21.73 13.49 -19.74
N TYR A 114 -21.93 14.40 -18.78
CA TYR A 114 -21.84 14.07 -17.36
C TYR A 114 -23.04 13.24 -16.91
N HIS A 115 -22.77 12.10 -16.28
CA HIS A 115 -23.77 11.29 -15.59
C HIS A 115 -23.52 11.33 -14.08
N PRO A 116 -24.57 11.50 -13.24
CA PRO A 116 -24.41 11.46 -11.80
C PRO A 116 -23.97 10.06 -11.34
N PRO A 117 -23.13 9.95 -10.28
CA PRO A 117 -22.76 8.67 -9.70
C PRO A 117 -24.00 7.87 -9.26
N THR A 118 -23.95 6.54 -9.45
CA THR A 118 -25.04 5.63 -9.05
C THR A 118 -25.29 5.61 -7.54
N GLN A 119 -24.27 5.87 -6.73
CA GLN A 119 -24.39 6.14 -5.31
C GLN A 119 -23.83 7.52 -4.98
N SER A 120 -24.65 8.31 -4.28
CA SER A 120 -24.19 9.56 -3.69
C SER A 120 -23.18 9.29 -2.57
N PRO A 121 -22.22 10.19 -2.32
CA PRO A 121 -21.32 10.07 -1.18
C PRO A 121 -22.10 9.82 0.11
N ILE A 122 -21.71 8.78 0.84
CA ILE A 122 -22.22 8.52 2.19
C ILE A 122 -21.93 9.72 3.10
N ASN A 123 -22.82 9.96 4.08
CA ASN A 123 -22.65 11.07 5.01
C ASN A 123 -21.26 11.01 5.67
N PRO A 124 -20.52 12.13 5.74
CA PRO A 124 -19.21 12.13 6.33
C PRO A 124 -19.29 11.78 7.82
N PRO A 125 -18.32 11.03 8.39
CA PRO A 125 -18.31 10.67 9.81
C PRO A 125 -18.39 11.88 10.75
N TYR A 126 -17.86 13.03 10.31
CA TYR A 126 -17.85 14.29 11.05
C TYR A 126 -19.13 15.11 10.90
N LYS A 127 -20.15 14.63 10.18
CA LYS A 127 -21.42 15.37 9.98
C LYS A 127 -22.05 15.78 11.31
N HIS A 128 -22.09 14.86 12.28
CA HIS A 128 -22.64 15.11 13.60
C HIS A 128 -21.83 16.17 14.37
N ALA A 129 -20.50 16.11 14.29
CA ALA A 129 -19.63 17.11 14.92
C ALA A 129 -19.81 18.50 14.30
N CYS A 130 -19.93 18.59 12.97
CA CYS A 130 -20.24 19.85 12.29
C CYS A 130 -21.60 20.42 12.71
N GLN A 131 -22.60 19.56 12.89
CA GLN A 131 -23.93 19.96 13.35
C GLN A 131 -23.90 20.45 14.81
N LEU A 132 -23.25 19.70 15.71
CA LEU A 132 -23.05 20.13 17.10
C LEU A 132 -22.24 21.44 17.20
N LYS A 133 -21.27 21.65 16.30
CA LYS A 133 -20.53 22.91 16.21
C LYS A 133 -21.43 24.06 15.76
N SER A 134 -22.27 23.85 14.75
CA SER A 134 -23.22 24.88 14.30
C SER A 134 -24.28 25.22 15.35
N GLU A 135 -24.66 24.23 16.17
CA GLU A 135 -25.63 24.38 17.25
C GLU A 135 -24.98 24.83 18.57
N SER A 136 -23.66 25.09 18.59
CA SER A 136 -22.88 25.42 19.80
C SER A 136 -23.05 24.42 20.96
N LYS A 137 -23.31 23.15 20.62
CA LYS A 137 -23.51 22.03 21.56
C LYS A 137 -22.25 21.17 21.76
N LEU A 138 -21.13 21.54 21.13
CA LEU A 138 -19.86 20.90 21.42
C LEU A 138 -19.47 21.19 22.88
N ALA A 139 -18.95 20.16 23.56
CA ALA A 139 -18.45 20.31 24.92
C ALA A 139 -17.40 21.43 24.94
N GLN A 140 -17.74 22.55 25.56
CA GLN A 140 -16.78 23.58 25.89
C GLN A 140 -16.08 23.11 27.15
N GLU A 141 -14.78 22.90 27.09
CA GLU A 141 -14.00 22.80 28.31
C GLU A 141 -14.08 24.15 29.01
N GLU A 142 -14.83 24.21 30.11
CA GLU A 142 -14.70 25.33 31.03
C GLU A 142 -13.26 25.31 31.55
N ILE A 143 -12.43 26.20 31.00
CA ILE A 143 -11.11 26.48 31.56
C ILE A 143 -11.37 27.09 32.93
N LYS A 144 -11.43 26.25 33.97
CA LYS A 144 -11.37 26.72 35.36
C LYS A 144 -10.00 27.37 35.51
N ALA A 145 -10.00 28.70 35.64
CA ALA A 145 -8.81 29.45 36.00
C ALA A 145 -8.27 28.86 37.31
N VAL A 146 -7.12 28.18 37.23
CA VAL A 146 -6.44 27.64 38.39
C VAL A 146 -5.88 28.82 39.17
N SER A 147 -6.46 29.09 40.33
CA SER A 147 -6.17 30.30 41.12
C SER A 147 -4.93 30.18 42.01
N SER A 148 -4.27 29.01 42.09
CA SER A 148 -3.06 28.89 42.92
C SER A 148 -2.10 27.79 42.46
N GLN A 149 -0.80 28.03 42.73
CA GLN A 149 0.31 27.12 42.41
C GLN A 149 0.23 25.79 43.21
N ALA A 150 -0.48 25.78 44.33
CA ALA A 150 -0.70 24.60 45.16
C ALA A 150 -1.67 23.61 44.48
N ASP A 151 -2.67 24.11 43.75
CA ASP A 151 -3.68 23.28 43.07
C ASP A 151 -3.06 22.47 41.92
N LEU A 152 -2.05 23.03 41.23
CA LEU A 152 -1.32 22.33 40.16
C LEU A 152 -0.54 21.12 40.67
N LEU A 153 0.09 21.23 41.85
CA LEU A 153 0.86 20.13 42.43
C LEU A 153 -0.03 19.00 42.92
N ASP A 154 -1.19 19.33 43.50
CA ASP A 154 -2.18 18.34 43.92
C ASP A 154 -2.80 17.60 42.71
N GLN A 155 -2.98 18.30 41.59
CA GLN A 155 -3.51 17.72 40.35
C GLN A 155 -2.48 16.82 39.64
N LEU A 156 -1.19 17.18 39.65
CA LEU A 156 -0.09 16.35 39.14
C LEU A 156 0.11 15.07 39.97
N LEU A 157 -0.01 15.15 41.30
CA LEU A 157 0.10 13.98 42.18
C LEU A 157 -1.03 12.98 41.95
N LYS A 158 -2.25 13.47 41.69
CA LYS A 158 -3.43 12.64 41.41
C LYS A 158 -3.39 11.95 40.04
N VAL A 159 -2.69 12.53 39.05
CA VAL A 159 -2.46 11.89 37.75
C VAL A 159 -1.44 10.75 37.92
N SER A 160 -0.31 11.02 38.56
CA SER A 160 0.77 10.05 38.77
C SER A 160 0.35 8.80 39.56
N LEU A 161 -0.55 8.94 40.54
CA LEU A 161 -1.03 7.80 41.35
C LEU A 161 -2.07 6.92 40.63
N LYS A 162 -2.78 7.43 39.63
CA LYS A 162 -3.77 6.65 38.86
C LYS A 162 -3.12 5.73 37.85
N ASP A 163 -1.97 6.14 37.29
CA ASP A 163 -1.21 5.33 36.34
C ASP A 163 -0.50 4.14 37.04
N CYS A 164 -0.17 4.27 38.33
CA CYS A 164 0.42 3.18 39.12
C CYS A 164 -0.59 2.15 39.67
N ALA A 165 -1.90 2.44 39.66
CA ALA A 165 -2.91 1.58 40.28
C ALA A 165 -3.62 0.62 39.32
N ASN A 166 -3.29 0.64 38.01
CA ASN A 166 -3.93 -0.19 36.99
C ASN A 166 -3.06 -1.38 36.50
N GLU A 167 -1.95 -1.69 37.16
CA GLU A 167 -1.20 -2.93 36.91
C GLU A 167 -1.46 -3.96 38.03
N THR A 168 -2.59 -4.68 37.94
CA THR A 168 -2.73 -5.97 38.62
C THR A 168 -2.31 -7.11 37.68
N PRO A 169 -1.66 -8.18 38.18
CA PRO A 169 -1.05 -9.21 37.33
C PRO A 169 -2.04 -10.11 36.56
N GLU A 170 -3.35 -9.92 36.72
CA GLU A 170 -4.38 -10.77 36.10
C GLU A 170 -4.72 -10.38 34.65
N ASN A 171 -4.20 -9.26 34.14
CA ASN A 171 -4.57 -8.77 32.80
C ASN A 171 -3.57 -9.13 31.68
N ARG A 172 -2.55 -9.96 31.97
CA ARG A 172 -1.55 -10.38 30.98
C ARG A 172 -2.00 -11.59 30.14
N ASP A 173 -2.89 -12.43 30.68
CA ASP A 173 -3.37 -13.64 30.00
C ASP A 173 -4.62 -13.42 29.13
N GLN A 174 -5.27 -12.24 29.20
CA GLN A 174 -6.41 -11.90 28.33
C GLN A 174 -6.01 -11.22 27.01
N LEU A 175 -4.76 -10.75 26.86
CA LEU A 175 -4.26 -10.20 25.60
C LEU A 175 -3.60 -11.24 24.68
N LEU A 176 -3.22 -12.40 25.19
CA LEU A 176 -2.61 -13.49 24.40
C LEU A 176 -3.62 -14.47 23.79
N ASN A 177 -4.88 -14.47 24.26
CA ASN A 177 -5.95 -15.36 23.77
C ASN A 177 -7.06 -14.67 22.96
N LYS A 178 -6.89 -13.42 22.52
CA LYS A 178 -7.84 -12.74 21.59
C LYS A 178 -7.32 -12.58 20.15
N GLN A 179 -6.21 -13.21 19.79
CA GLN A 179 -5.71 -13.23 18.40
C GLN A 179 -5.80 -14.60 17.71
N VAL A 180 -6.45 -15.58 18.35
CA VAL A 180 -6.82 -16.84 17.70
C VAL A 180 -8.30 -17.03 17.92
N ILE A 181 -9.03 -17.33 16.84
CA ILE A 181 -10.49 -17.51 16.73
C ILE A 181 -11.26 -16.20 16.48
N GLU A 182 -11.40 -15.84 15.21
CA GLU A 182 -12.71 -15.83 14.52
C GLU A 182 -12.47 -15.82 13.00
N GLU A 183 -13.34 -16.54 12.29
CA GLU A 183 -13.31 -16.92 10.87
C GLU A 183 -13.17 -15.77 9.87
#